data_AF-A0A0W0SX48-F1
#
_entry.id   AF-A0A0W0SX48-F1
#
_cell.length_a   1.000
_cell.length_b   1.000
_cell.length_c   1.000
_cell.angle_alpha   90.00
_cell.angle_beta   90.00
_cell.angle_gamma   90.00
#
_symmetry.space_group_name_H-M   'P 1'
#
loop_
_entity.id
_entity.type
_entity.pdbx_description
1 polymer ?
#
loop_
_entity_poly.entity_id
_entity_poly.type
_entity_poly.pdbx_seq_one_letter_code
_entity_poly.pdbx_strand_id
1 'polypeptide(L)'
;MIEMITDYFQNIMKVKEYVKKDDMNNYDEVINGSYNVKNTQISRNLCINGQAILNKDVIVQNNMTVNGRLITQDVSFESDLTVNGTTTLNGTKLAGNAKFRGNLDAKDSELLNPIEILSDKSVFDNCKTKNLIIKELPSKNIVQRVKLINNTVIAGDIIFNSGNGEVYCDKSVKIHGKIIGGRLIG
;
A
#
# COMPACT_ATOMS: atom_id res chain seq x y z
N MET A 1 -0.90 7.64 36.52
CA MET A 1 -1.01 8.85 35.65
C MET A 1 0.25 9.08 34.81
N ILE A 2 1.46 8.82 35.34
CA ILE A 2 2.74 8.94 34.60
C ILE A 2 2.92 7.84 33.53
N GLU A 3 2.48 6.61 33.79
CA GLU A 3 2.60 5.49 32.82
C GLU A 3 1.86 5.74 31.50
N MET A 4 0.67 6.33 31.57
CA MET A 4 -0.16 6.64 30.39
C MET A 4 0.52 7.64 29.44
N ILE A 5 1.31 8.57 30.00
CA ILE A 5 2.05 9.57 29.23
C ILE A 5 3.25 8.89 28.55
N THR A 6 3.97 8.01 29.25
CA THR A 6 5.11 7.27 28.70
C THR A 6 4.70 6.39 27.53
N ASP A 7 3.59 5.66 27.64
CA ASP A 7 3.08 4.80 26.56
C ASP A 7 2.63 5.60 25.34
N TYR A 8 2.03 6.78 25.55
CA TYR A 8 1.65 7.68 24.47
C TYR A 8 2.88 8.21 23.73
N PHE A 9 3.91 8.65 24.46
CA PHE A 9 5.16 9.10 23.85
C PHE A 9 5.91 7.98 23.13
N GLN A 10 5.94 6.76 23.68
CA GLN A 10 6.55 5.62 23.00
C GLN A 10 5.79 5.23 21.73
N ASN A 11 4.45 5.30 21.74
CA ASN A 11 3.67 5.08 20.53
C ASN A 11 3.93 6.15 19.47
N ILE A 12 4.03 7.43 19.84
CA ILE A 12 4.42 8.50 18.90
C ILE A 12 5.83 8.26 18.35
N MET A 13 6.79 7.88 19.19
CA MET A 13 8.17 7.63 18.75
C MET A 13 8.26 6.42 17.83
N LYS A 14 7.52 5.34 18.12
CA LYS A 14 7.39 4.20 17.20
C LYS A 14 6.77 4.63 15.87
N VAL A 15 5.65 5.36 15.88
CA VAL A 15 5.04 5.89 14.65
C VAL A 15 6.05 6.71 13.84
N LYS A 16 6.88 7.53 14.49
CA LYS A 16 7.98 8.27 13.85
C LYS A 16 9.09 7.37 13.29
N GLU A 17 9.36 6.20 13.87
CA GLU A 17 10.29 5.22 13.30
C GLU A 17 9.73 4.52 12.05
N TYR A 18 8.42 4.29 11.96
CA TYR A 18 7.76 3.82 10.74
C TYR A 18 7.67 4.90 9.65
N VAL A 19 7.61 6.17 10.08
CA VAL A 19 7.83 7.35 9.24
C VAL A 19 9.30 7.77 9.34
N LYS A 20 10.24 6.82 9.19
CA LYS A 20 11.52 7.20 8.62
C LYS A 20 11.17 7.83 7.29
N LYS A 21 11.35 9.15 7.21
CA LYS A 21 11.44 9.89 5.96
C LYS A 21 12.29 9.00 5.06
N ASP A 22 11.74 8.54 3.94
CA ASP A 22 12.54 7.87 2.92
C ASP A 22 13.61 8.91 2.50
N ASP A 23 14.75 8.93 3.21
CA ASP A 23 15.76 9.99 3.25
C ASP A 23 16.61 10.04 1.95
N MET A 24 16.04 9.59 0.83
CA MET A 24 16.71 9.53 -0.47
C MET A 24 15.86 9.98 -1.66
N ASN A 25 14.70 10.61 -1.43
CA ASN A 25 13.94 11.14 -2.55
C ASN A 25 14.23 12.63 -2.74
N ASN A 26 15.14 12.93 -3.67
CA ASN A 26 15.23 14.27 -4.26
C ASN A 26 13.97 14.48 -5.11
N TYR A 27 12.94 15.09 -4.53
CA TYR A 27 11.70 15.39 -5.24
C TYR A 27 11.94 16.59 -6.16
N ASP A 28 11.57 16.45 -7.42
CA ASP A 28 11.59 17.55 -8.39
C ASP A 28 10.47 18.55 -8.09
N GLU A 29 9.34 18.05 -7.56
CA GLU A 29 8.20 18.87 -7.18
C GLU A 29 7.56 18.37 -5.88
N VAL A 30 7.15 19.33 -5.04
CA VAL A 30 6.38 19.08 -3.83
C VAL A 30 5.08 19.87 -3.89
N ILE A 31 3.94 19.18 -3.79
CA ILE A 31 2.60 19.77 -3.78
C ILE A 31 2.01 19.63 -2.38
N ASN A 32 1.66 20.74 -1.75
CA ASN A 32 0.94 20.75 -0.48
C ASN A 32 -0.54 21.01 -0.74
N GLY A 33 -1.39 20.03 -0.46
CA GLY A 33 -2.83 20.08 -0.72
C GLY A 33 -3.31 19.01 -1.69
N SER A 34 -4.29 19.35 -2.53
CA SER A 34 -4.88 18.40 -3.49
C SER A 34 -4.20 18.50 -4.84
N TYR A 35 -3.89 17.35 -5.44
CA TYR A 35 -3.39 17.21 -6.80
C TYR A 35 -4.34 16.31 -7.60
N ASN A 36 -5.11 16.90 -8.51
CA ASN A 36 -6.12 16.21 -9.30
C ASN A 36 -5.77 16.33 -10.78
N VAL A 37 -5.46 15.22 -11.43
CA VAL A 37 -5.08 15.21 -12.85
C VAL A 37 -5.73 14.07 -13.63
N LYS A 38 -5.83 14.28 -14.94
CA LYS A 38 -6.38 13.32 -15.89
C LYS A 38 -5.68 13.40 -17.23
N ASN A 39 -5.65 12.29 -17.98
CA ASN A 39 -5.10 12.16 -19.32
C ASN A 39 -3.71 12.82 -19.45
N THR A 40 -2.79 12.46 -18.55
CA THR A 40 -1.51 13.16 -18.44
C THR A 40 -0.35 12.23 -18.12
N GLN A 41 0.85 12.68 -18.44
CA GLN A 41 2.09 12.03 -18.09
C GLN A 41 2.81 12.84 -17.01
N ILE A 42 3.19 12.18 -15.91
CA ILE A 42 3.97 12.76 -14.81
C ILE A 42 5.37 12.18 -14.91
N SER A 43 6.30 12.97 -15.45
CA SER A 43 7.68 12.57 -15.74
C SER A 43 8.70 13.13 -14.73
N ARG A 44 8.26 13.41 -13.50
CA ARG A 44 9.07 14.05 -12.44
C ARG A 44 8.90 13.28 -11.13
N ASN A 45 9.92 13.32 -10.28
CA ASN A 45 9.83 12.79 -8.92
C ASN A 45 8.90 13.68 -8.10
N LEU A 46 7.71 13.17 -7.74
CA LEU A 46 6.64 13.99 -7.19
C LEU A 46 6.35 13.60 -5.74
N CYS A 47 6.28 14.59 -4.86
CA CYS A 47 5.76 14.43 -3.50
C CYS A 47 4.45 15.21 -3.34
N ILE A 48 3.39 14.54 -2.87
CA ILE A 48 2.09 15.16 -2.61
C ILE A 48 1.80 15.04 -1.12
N ASN A 49 1.78 16.17 -0.41
CA ASN A 49 1.36 16.26 0.99
C ASN A 49 -0.12 16.63 1.05
N GLY A 50 -1.00 15.63 0.96
CA GLY A 50 -2.45 15.81 0.92
C GLY A 50 -3.14 14.73 0.10
N GLN A 51 -4.02 15.12 -0.82
CA GLN A 51 -4.80 14.17 -1.63
C GLN A 51 -4.30 14.15 -3.08
N ALA A 52 -4.05 12.96 -3.60
CA ALA A 52 -3.77 12.72 -5.01
C ALA A 52 -4.96 11.99 -5.65
N ILE A 53 -5.55 12.58 -6.70
CA ILE A 53 -6.54 11.93 -7.56
C ILE A 53 -5.98 11.87 -8.97
N LEU A 54 -5.65 10.67 -9.43
CA LEU A 54 -5.16 10.41 -10.78
C LEU A 54 -6.24 9.62 -11.53
N ASN A 55 -6.72 10.11 -12.66
CA ASN A 55 -7.87 9.49 -13.33
C ASN A 55 -7.75 9.52 -14.85
N LYS A 56 -8.06 8.41 -15.52
CA LYS A 56 -8.06 8.24 -16.98
C LYS A 56 -6.69 8.47 -17.60
N ASP A 57 -6.07 7.40 -18.10
CA ASP A 57 -4.86 7.46 -18.92
C ASP A 57 -3.74 8.31 -18.28
N VAL A 58 -3.59 8.22 -16.95
CA VAL A 58 -2.47 8.86 -16.25
C VAL A 58 -1.30 7.90 -16.22
N ILE A 59 -0.13 8.37 -16.66
CA ILE A 59 1.13 7.60 -16.61
C ILE A 59 2.09 8.33 -15.69
N VAL A 60 2.53 7.66 -14.63
CA VAL A 60 3.51 8.17 -13.67
C VAL A 60 4.84 7.46 -13.95
N GLN A 61 5.78 8.17 -14.57
CA GLN A 61 7.01 7.56 -15.06
C GLN A 61 8.12 7.52 -14.01
N ASN A 62 8.13 8.50 -13.11
CA ASN A 62 9.13 8.63 -12.06
C ASN A 62 8.50 8.38 -10.69
N ASN A 63 9.31 8.44 -9.63
CA ASN A 63 8.86 8.08 -8.29
C ASN A 63 7.77 9.03 -7.79
N MET A 64 6.75 8.48 -7.14
CA MET A 64 5.71 9.26 -6.48
C MET A 64 5.60 8.89 -5.00
N THR A 65 5.62 9.91 -4.14
CA THR A 65 5.25 9.78 -2.73
C THR A 65 3.96 10.56 -2.47
N VAL A 66 2.97 9.91 -1.85
CA VAL A 66 1.74 10.56 -1.38
C VAL A 66 1.67 10.46 0.14
N ASN A 67 1.83 11.59 0.82
CA ASN A 67 1.60 11.72 2.26
C ASN A 67 0.16 12.17 2.51
N GLY A 68 -0.75 11.20 2.51
CA GLY A 68 -2.18 11.41 2.65
C GLY A 68 -2.96 10.39 1.84
N ARG A 69 -3.96 10.83 1.07
CA ARG A 69 -4.87 9.93 0.37
C ARG A 69 -4.53 9.83 -1.12
N LEU A 70 -4.39 8.60 -1.63
CA LEU A 70 -4.28 8.33 -3.07
C LEU A 70 -5.57 7.67 -3.58
N ILE A 71 -6.11 8.20 -4.68
CA ILE A 71 -7.18 7.58 -5.45
C ILE A 71 -6.71 7.50 -6.90
N THR A 72 -6.83 6.32 -7.49
CA THR A 72 -6.48 6.09 -8.88
C THR A 72 -7.63 5.42 -9.63
N GLN A 73 -7.79 5.79 -10.88
CA GLN A 73 -8.73 5.16 -11.81
C GLN A 73 -8.07 5.12 -13.20
N ASP A 74 -7.78 3.93 -13.70
CA ASP A 74 -7.14 3.70 -15.00
C ASP A 74 -5.76 4.40 -15.12
N VAL A 75 -4.84 4.02 -14.22
CA VAL A 75 -3.52 4.66 -14.04
C VAL A 75 -2.39 3.65 -14.17
N SER A 76 -1.26 4.05 -14.76
CA SER A 76 -0.04 3.26 -14.82
C SER A 76 1.09 3.94 -14.05
N PHE A 77 1.68 3.24 -13.08
CA PHE A 77 2.93 3.63 -12.43
C PHE A 77 4.08 2.81 -13.00
N GLU A 78 5.02 3.46 -13.69
CA GLU A 78 6.19 2.81 -14.27
C GLU A 78 7.36 2.70 -13.28
N SER A 79 7.37 3.55 -12.24
CA SER A 79 8.38 3.56 -11.18
C SER A 79 7.77 3.42 -9.78
N ASP A 80 8.59 3.59 -8.75
CA ASP A 80 8.23 3.32 -7.37
C ASP A 80 7.12 4.24 -6.84
N LEU A 81 6.21 3.64 -6.07
CA LEU A 81 5.10 4.32 -5.41
C LEU A 81 5.19 4.11 -3.89
N THR A 82 5.19 5.20 -3.15
CA THR A 82 5.03 5.19 -1.69
C THR A 82 3.78 5.97 -1.31
N VAL A 83 2.88 5.36 -0.54
CA VAL A 83 1.72 6.05 0.02
C VAL A 83 1.72 5.94 1.54
N ASN A 84 1.77 7.08 2.21
CA ASN A 84 1.67 7.21 3.66
C ASN A 84 0.26 7.72 4.00
N GLY A 85 -0.71 6.81 3.94
CA GLY A 85 -2.12 7.06 4.21
C GLY A 85 -3.03 6.09 3.43
N THR A 86 -4.28 6.49 3.20
CA THR A 86 -5.27 5.61 2.57
C THR A 86 -5.12 5.56 1.06
N THR A 87 -5.23 4.36 0.49
CA THR A 87 -5.05 4.12 -0.94
C THR A 87 -6.27 3.41 -1.52
N THR A 88 -6.78 3.94 -2.63
CA THR A 88 -7.75 3.27 -3.50
C THR A 88 -7.17 3.12 -4.90
N LEU A 89 -6.99 1.88 -5.34
CA LEU A 89 -6.56 1.53 -6.69
C LEU A 89 -7.73 0.95 -7.49
N ASN A 90 -7.99 1.50 -8.67
CA ASN A 90 -9.00 0.99 -9.58
C ASN A 90 -8.44 0.98 -11.00
N GLY A 91 -8.42 -0.17 -11.68
CA GLY A 91 -7.85 -0.26 -13.03
C GLY A 91 -6.36 0.12 -13.08
N THR A 92 -5.61 -0.11 -12.00
CA THR A 92 -4.24 0.42 -11.85
C THR A 92 -3.20 -0.64 -12.19
N LYS A 93 -2.21 -0.26 -13.00
CA LYS A 93 -1.02 -1.06 -13.25
C LYS A 93 0.17 -0.46 -12.49
N LEU A 94 0.86 -1.27 -11.71
CA LEU A 94 2.04 -0.85 -10.93
C LEU A 94 3.22 -1.72 -11.33
N ALA A 95 4.16 -1.12 -12.07
CA ALA A 95 5.37 -1.77 -12.57
C ALA A 95 6.61 -1.53 -11.69
N GLY A 96 6.62 -0.48 -10.87
CA GLY A 96 7.66 -0.22 -9.87
C GLY A 96 7.49 -1.03 -8.58
N ASN A 97 8.29 -0.73 -7.55
CA ASN A 97 8.06 -1.23 -6.20
C ASN A 97 6.99 -0.38 -5.51
N ALA A 98 6.20 -1.00 -4.61
CA ALA A 98 5.15 -0.28 -3.90
C ALA A 98 5.25 -0.47 -2.38
N LYS A 99 5.09 0.64 -1.65
CA LYS A 99 4.97 0.66 -0.20
C LYS A 99 3.68 1.39 0.20
N PHE A 100 2.78 0.67 0.85
CA PHE A 100 1.52 1.23 1.36
C PHE A 100 1.55 1.24 2.88
N ARG A 101 1.64 2.44 3.49
CA ARG A 101 1.60 2.67 4.93
C ARG A 101 0.25 3.25 5.32
N GLY A 102 -0.77 2.38 5.34
CA GLY A 102 -2.17 2.71 5.56
C GLY A 102 -3.09 1.75 4.81
N ASN A 103 -4.41 1.92 4.97
CA ASN A 103 -5.39 1.02 4.35
C ASN A 103 -5.27 1.01 2.83
N LEU A 104 -5.30 -0.18 2.24
CA LEU A 104 -5.24 -0.41 0.81
C LEU A 104 -6.51 -1.12 0.33
N ASP A 105 -7.23 -0.49 -0.59
CA ASP A 105 -8.31 -1.11 -1.35
C ASP A 105 -7.89 -1.11 -2.83
N ALA A 106 -7.62 -2.29 -3.38
CA ALA A 106 -7.21 -2.46 -4.76
C ALA A 106 -8.26 -3.27 -5.52
N LYS A 107 -8.69 -2.73 -6.66
CA LYS A 107 -9.67 -3.34 -7.54
C LYS A 107 -9.21 -3.31 -8.99
N ASP A 108 -9.46 -4.38 -9.73
CA ASP A 108 -9.18 -4.47 -11.18
C ASP A 108 -7.74 -4.08 -11.54
N SER A 109 -6.80 -4.37 -10.63
CA SER A 109 -5.43 -3.83 -10.65
C SER A 109 -4.37 -4.91 -10.75
N GLU A 110 -3.25 -4.59 -11.43
CA GLU A 110 -2.11 -5.49 -11.61
C GLU A 110 -0.85 -4.88 -10.99
N LEU A 111 -0.30 -5.54 -9.97
CA LEU A 111 0.90 -5.15 -9.24
C LEU A 111 2.02 -6.12 -9.59
N LEU A 112 2.91 -5.68 -10.48
CA LEU A 112 3.88 -6.56 -11.15
C LEU A 112 5.06 -6.98 -10.27
N ASN A 113 5.24 -6.32 -9.13
CA ASN A 113 6.30 -6.60 -8.16
C ASN A 113 5.74 -6.96 -6.79
N PRO A 114 6.55 -7.57 -5.91
CA PRO A 114 6.24 -7.63 -4.50
C PRO A 114 5.88 -6.25 -3.94
N ILE A 115 4.88 -6.19 -3.08
CA ILE A 115 4.47 -4.95 -2.42
C ILE A 115 4.61 -5.07 -0.91
N GLU A 116 5.00 -3.98 -0.27
CA GLU A 116 5.05 -3.87 1.19
C GLU A 116 3.82 -3.13 1.70
N ILE A 117 3.15 -3.72 2.70
CA ILE A 117 1.94 -3.17 3.30
C ILE A 117 2.15 -3.08 4.81
N LEU A 118 2.09 -1.87 5.34
CA LEU A 118 2.03 -1.58 6.77
C LEU A 118 0.61 -1.11 7.09
N SER A 119 -0.29 -2.05 7.29
CA SER A 119 -1.71 -1.80 7.60
C SER A 119 -2.31 -2.94 8.41
N ASP A 120 -3.40 -2.66 9.12
CA ASP A 120 -4.24 -3.68 9.76
C ASP A 120 -5.16 -4.36 8.74
N LYS A 121 -5.48 -3.70 7.61
CA LYS A 121 -6.40 -4.21 6.59
C LYS A 121 -5.99 -3.83 5.18
N SER A 122 -5.98 -4.82 4.30
CA SER A 122 -5.88 -4.64 2.85
C SER A 122 -6.91 -5.49 2.12
N VAL A 123 -7.43 -4.99 1.01
CA VAL A 123 -8.43 -5.65 0.17
C VAL A 123 -7.95 -5.69 -1.27
N PHE A 124 -8.09 -6.85 -1.90
CA PHE A 124 -7.77 -7.08 -3.30
C PHE A 124 -8.97 -7.75 -3.97
N ASP A 125 -9.53 -7.06 -4.96
CA ASP A 125 -10.69 -7.46 -5.74
C ASP A 125 -10.33 -7.54 -7.22
N ASN A 126 -10.41 -8.74 -7.81
CA ASN A 126 -10.03 -8.97 -9.20
C ASN A 126 -8.61 -8.46 -9.53
N CYS A 127 -7.65 -8.68 -8.62
CA CYS A 127 -6.29 -8.19 -8.75
C CYS A 127 -5.29 -9.28 -9.14
N LYS A 128 -4.17 -8.89 -9.75
CA LYS A 128 -3.01 -9.78 -9.90
C LYS A 128 -1.82 -9.16 -9.18
N THR A 129 -1.13 -9.95 -8.36
CA THR A 129 0.06 -9.48 -7.66
C THR A 129 1.06 -10.61 -7.46
N LYS A 130 2.31 -10.24 -7.17
CA LYS A 130 3.35 -11.19 -6.74
C LYS A 130 3.25 -11.43 -5.24
N ASN A 131 4.33 -11.20 -4.49
CA ASN A 131 4.35 -11.40 -3.05
C ASN A 131 3.64 -10.25 -2.35
N LEU A 132 2.88 -10.57 -1.31
CA LEU A 132 2.36 -9.60 -0.36
C LEU A 132 3.23 -9.65 0.90
N ILE A 133 3.91 -8.55 1.23
CA ILE A 133 4.75 -8.45 2.42
C ILE A 133 4.06 -7.54 3.41
N ILE A 134 3.37 -8.13 4.39
CA ILE A 134 2.65 -7.44 5.44
C ILE A 134 3.61 -7.16 6.60
N LYS A 135 4.05 -5.92 6.73
CA LYS A 135 4.98 -5.46 7.77
C LYS A 135 4.26 -5.42 9.13
N GLU A 136 4.97 -5.78 10.18
CA GLU A 136 4.45 -5.68 11.55
C GLU A 136 4.11 -4.23 11.91
N LEU A 137 2.92 -4.02 12.48
CA LEU A 137 2.51 -2.71 12.97
C LEU A 137 3.21 -2.36 14.30
N PRO A 138 3.43 -1.06 14.59
CA PRO A 138 3.99 -0.60 15.87
C PRO A 138 3.26 -1.13 17.10
N SER A 139 1.95 -1.25 16.97
CA SER A 139 1.02 -1.71 17.99
C SER A 139 1.04 -3.24 18.06
N LYS A 140 1.39 -3.76 19.24
CA LYS A 140 1.45 -5.21 19.48
C LYS A 140 0.06 -5.84 19.41
N ASN A 141 0.03 -7.13 19.10
CA ASN A 141 -1.16 -7.99 19.14
C ASN A 141 -2.31 -7.56 18.18
N ILE A 142 -2.03 -6.72 17.18
CA ILE A 142 -3.00 -6.48 16.12
C ILE A 142 -3.00 -7.69 15.17
N VAL A 143 -4.21 -8.16 14.85
CA VAL A 143 -4.40 -9.13 13.77
C VAL A 143 -4.44 -8.37 12.44
N GLN A 144 -3.46 -8.61 11.57
CA GLN A 144 -3.39 -7.98 10.25
C GLN A 144 -4.13 -8.83 9.23
N ARG A 145 -4.99 -8.18 8.44
CA ARG A 145 -5.94 -8.86 7.57
C ARG A 145 -5.69 -8.53 6.12
N VAL A 146 -5.66 -9.58 5.30
CA VAL A 146 -5.67 -9.49 3.84
C VAL A 146 -6.97 -10.14 3.36
N LYS A 147 -7.82 -9.38 2.67
CA LYS A 147 -9.01 -9.91 2.02
C LYS A 147 -8.76 -10.01 0.52
N LEU A 148 -8.92 -11.21 -0.01
CA LEU A 148 -8.79 -11.53 -1.43
C LEU A 148 -10.16 -11.98 -1.92
N ILE A 149 -10.67 -11.38 -2.99
CA ILE A 149 -11.97 -11.74 -3.57
C ILE A 149 -11.95 -11.72 -5.08
N ASN A 150 -12.94 -12.38 -5.67
CA ASN A 150 -13.11 -12.56 -7.10
C ASN A 150 -11.85 -13.19 -7.73
N ASN A 151 -11.58 -12.93 -9.01
CA ASN A 151 -10.46 -13.53 -9.75
C ASN A 151 -9.06 -13.00 -9.31
N THR A 152 -8.90 -12.68 -8.02
CA THR A 152 -7.62 -12.27 -7.46
C THR A 152 -6.62 -13.41 -7.50
N VAL A 153 -5.43 -13.13 -8.02
CA VAL A 153 -4.32 -14.07 -8.13
C VAL A 153 -3.11 -13.51 -7.41
N ILE A 154 -2.62 -14.27 -6.42
CA ILE A 154 -1.34 -14.06 -5.76
C ILE A 154 -0.36 -15.06 -6.35
N ALA A 155 0.58 -14.59 -7.16
CA ALA A 155 1.55 -15.46 -7.85
C ALA A 155 2.62 -16.04 -6.91
N GLY A 156 2.85 -15.41 -5.76
CA GLY A 156 3.83 -15.85 -4.78
C GLY A 156 3.28 -15.90 -3.36
N ASP A 157 4.13 -15.59 -2.39
CA ASP A 157 3.81 -15.76 -0.96
C ASP A 157 3.05 -14.56 -0.38
N ILE A 158 2.23 -14.84 0.63
CA ILE A 158 1.66 -13.84 1.53
C ILE A 158 2.39 -13.96 2.87
N ILE A 159 3.18 -12.95 3.21
CA ILE A 159 4.10 -12.99 4.35
C ILE A 159 3.67 -11.96 5.38
N PHE A 160 3.32 -12.42 6.57
CA PHE A 160 3.02 -11.57 7.73
C PHE A 160 4.20 -11.56 8.68
N ASN A 161 4.92 -10.44 8.73
CA ASN A 161 6.08 -10.30 9.61
C ASN A 161 5.70 -10.31 11.10
N SER A 162 4.45 -9.97 11.43
CA SER A 162 3.93 -10.01 12.80
C SER A 162 3.66 -11.41 13.33
N GLY A 163 3.62 -12.43 12.46
CA GLY A 163 3.22 -13.79 12.85
C GLY A 163 1.73 -13.93 13.24
N ASN A 164 0.93 -12.88 13.11
CA ASN A 164 -0.49 -12.84 13.48
C ASN A 164 -1.37 -12.35 12.32
N GLY A 165 -1.23 -13.00 11.16
CA GLY A 165 -1.97 -12.69 9.95
C GLY A 165 -3.24 -13.52 9.75
N GLU A 166 -4.25 -12.90 9.15
CA GLU A 166 -5.44 -13.59 8.64
C GLU A 166 -5.64 -13.27 7.16
N VAL A 167 -5.78 -14.31 6.34
CA VAL A 167 -6.14 -14.19 4.93
C VAL A 167 -7.55 -14.69 4.73
N TYR A 168 -8.45 -13.82 4.27
CA TYR A 168 -9.81 -14.19 3.89
C TYR A 168 -9.84 -14.33 2.37
N CYS A 169 -10.26 -15.49 1.86
CA CYS A 169 -10.43 -15.67 0.42
C CYS A 169 -11.73 -16.38 0.06
N ASP A 170 -12.35 -15.99 -1.04
CA ASP A 170 -13.43 -16.78 -1.63
C ASP A 170 -12.88 -17.91 -2.53
N LYS A 171 -13.78 -18.74 -3.08
CA LYS A 171 -13.42 -19.91 -3.90
C LYS A 171 -12.77 -19.59 -5.25
N SER A 172 -12.89 -18.35 -5.73
CA SER A 172 -12.37 -17.93 -7.03
C SER A 172 -10.93 -17.41 -6.98
N VAL A 173 -10.43 -17.11 -5.78
CA VAL A 173 -9.06 -16.65 -5.53
C VAL A 173 -8.05 -17.78 -5.78
N LYS A 174 -6.89 -17.41 -6.34
CA LYS A 174 -5.75 -18.32 -6.51
C LYS A 174 -4.52 -17.78 -5.78
N ILE A 175 -3.97 -18.57 -4.87
CA ILE A 175 -2.69 -18.30 -4.21
C ILE A 175 -1.73 -19.39 -4.64
N HIS A 176 -0.68 -19.03 -5.38
CA HIS A 176 0.29 -19.98 -5.90
C HIS A 176 1.48 -20.21 -4.95
N GLY A 177 1.73 -19.28 -4.02
CA GLY A 177 2.71 -19.44 -2.94
C GLY A 177 2.08 -19.89 -1.63
N LYS A 178 2.79 -19.62 -0.53
CA LYS A 178 2.41 -19.97 0.84
C LYS A 178 1.88 -18.76 1.61
N ILE A 179 1.09 -19.03 2.64
CA ILE A 179 0.79 -18.06 3.70
C ILE A 179 1.79 -18.30 4.83
N ILE A 180 2.63 -17.31 5.13
CA ILE A 180 3.71 -17.37 6.13
C ILE A 180 3.40 -16.37 7.24
N GLY A 181 3.48 -16.80 8.50
CA GLY A 181 3.14 -15.94 9.65
C GLY A 181 1.65 -15.58 9.76
N GLY A 182 0.80 -16.28 9.03
CA GLY A 182 -0.64 -16.09 9.07
C GLY A 182 -1.38 -17.39 8.79
N ARG A 183 -2.71 -17.31 8.82
CA ARG A 183 -3.61 -18.44 8.56
C ARG A 183 -4.69 -18.05 7.56
N LEU A 184 -5.13 -19.03 6.78
CA LEU A 184 -6.30 -18.87 5.94
C LEU A 184 -7.58 -18.97 6.78
N ILE A 185 -8.51 -18.06 6.54
CA ILE A 185 -9.85 -18.04 7.12
C ILE A 185 -10.84 -18.34 5.98
N GLY A 186 -11.55 -19.45 6.12
CA GLY A 186 -12.62 -19.87 5.22
C GLY A 186 -13.98 -19.25 5.54
#